data_AF-A0A257YC31-F1
#
_entry.id   AF-A0A257YC31-F1
#
_cell.length_a   1.000
_cell.length_b   1.000
_cell.length_c   1.000
_cell.angle_alpha   90.00
_cell.angle_beta   90.00
_cell.angle_gamma   90.00
#
_symmetry.space_group_name_H-M   'P 1'
#
loop_
_entity.id
_entity.type
_entity.pdbx_description
1 polymer ?
#
loop_
_entity_poly.entity_id
_entity_poly.type
_entity_poly.pdbx_seq_one_letter_code
_entity_poly.pdbx_strand_id
1 'polypeptide(L)'
;MSNLLDIAHYKIATYEDATQEADKLFGNSVFNYSKPEKLLALLIDSVTEEGDIVLDFCLGSGTTSAVAHKMKRRWIGVEQMDYIENIAKARMSKVIAGEQGGVSKDFDWQGGGSFVYLELKKYNQEYIDAIMEATSIKELEDLYVDMRNNAFLKFWFDRAEFEKDENFRSRDLDGRKQALADILDENQLYLNYADMNDTRHKVSADEKALTDKFYGEDEN
;
A
#
# COMPACT_ATOMS: atom_id res chain seq x y z
N MET A 1 -21.49 14.79 -32.71
CA MET A 1 -20.60 14.07 -31.78
C MET A 1 -21.45 13.51 -30.67
N SER A 2 -21.71 12.21 -30.68
CA SER A 2 -22.27 11.52 -29.52
C SER A 2 -21.22 11.53 -28.42
N ASN A 3 -21.57 12.01 -27.24
CA ASN A 3 -20.70 11.92 -26.07
C ASN A 3 -20.40 10.43 -25.82
N LEU A 4 -19.12 10.05 -25.76
CA LEU A 4 -18.69 8.65 -25.71
C LEU A 4 -19.13 7.93 -24.41
N LEU A 5 -19.70 8.67 -23.44
CA LEU A 5 -19.94 8.23 -22.07
C LEU A 5 -21.37 8.52 -21.57
N ASP A 6 -22.38 8.52 -22.44
CA ASP A 6 -23.77 8.70 -22.01
C ASP A 6 -24.30 7.46 -21.26
N ILE A 7 -24.74 7.65 -20.02
CA ILE A 7 -25.32 6.62 -19.15
C ILE A 7 -26.55 5.97 -19.82
N ALA A 8 -27.34 6.75 -20.55
CA ALA A 8 -28.55 6.26 -21.22
C ALA A 8 -28.26 5.33 -22.41
N HIS A 9 -27.07 5.43 -23.01
CA HIS A 9 -26.66 4.61 -24.15
C HIS A 9 -25.74 3.45 -23.78
N TYR A 10 -24.76 3.68 -22.89
CA TYR A 10 -23.70 2.70 -22.61
C TYR A 10 -23.82 2.02 -21.24
N LYS A 11 -24.77 2.42 -20.39
CA LYS A 11 -24.98 1.84 -19.04
C LYS A 11 -23.71 1.85 -18.17
N ILE A 12 -22.94 2.93 -18.25
CA ILE A 12 -21.72 3.10 -17.45
C ILE A 12 -22.10 3.16 -15.97
N ALA A 13 -21.49 2.30 -15.17
CA ALA A 13 -21.75 2.22 -13.74
C ALA A 13 -21.27 3.48 -13.00
N THR A 14 -22.00 3.86 -11.96
CA THR A 14 -21.81 5.11 -11.22
C THR A 14 -21.26 4.89 -9.82
N TYR A 15 -21.04 5.97 -9.07
CA TYR A 15 -20.61 5.88 -7.66
C TYR A 15 -21.68 5.27 -6.75
N GLU A 16 -22.95 5.42 -7.09
CA GLU A 16 -24.07 4.79 -6.40
C GLU A 16 -24.00 3.26 -6.55
N ASP A 17 -23.64 2.75 -7.73
CA ASP A 17 -23.42 1.32 -7.94
C ASP A 17 -22.28 0.80 -7.06
N ALA A 18 -21.15 1.52 -7.03
CA ALA A 18 -19.98 1.17 -6.23
C ALA A 18 -20.28 1.13 -4.72
N THR A 19 -21.15 2.03 -4.26
CA THR A 19 -21.60 2.10 -2.87
C THR A 19 -22.47 0.88 -2.53
N GLN A 20 -23.44 0.56 -3.40
CA GLN A 20 -24.28 -0.62 -3.22
C GLN A 20 -23.49 -1.94 -3.28
N GLU A 21 -22.48 -2.02 -4.14
CA GLU A 21 -21.56 -3.16 -4.22
C GLU A 21 -20.79 -3.35 -2.90
N ALA A 22 -20.21 -2.28 -2.36
CA ALA A 22 -19.51 -2.31 -1.08
C ALA A 22 -20.45 -2.69 0.08
N ASP A 23 -21.64 -2.08 0.17
CA ASP A 23 -22.62 -2.38 1.21
C ASP A 23 -23.08 -3.84 1.16
N LYS A 24 -23.31 -4.40 -0.03
CA LYS A 24 -23.67 -5.82 -0.18
C LYS A 24 -22.54 -6.75 0.24
N LEU A 25 -21.29 -6.37 -0.07
CA LEU A 25 -20.13 -7.19 0.21
C LEU A 25 -19.79 -7.23 1.71
N PHE A 26 -19.92 -6.09 2.40
CA PHE A 26 -19.50 -5.94 3.80
C PHE A 26 -20.66 -5.88 4.80
N GLY A 27 -21.89 -5.61 4.34
CA GLY A 27 -23.07 -5.44 5.19
C GLY A 27 -23.25 -4.02 5.73
N ASN A 28 -22.31 -3.13 5.46
CA ASN A 28 -22.30 -1.72 5.86
C ASN A 28 -21.32 -0.93 4.98
N SER A 29 -21.44 0.41 5.01
CA SER A 29 -20.51 1.29 4.30
C SER A 29 -19.17 1.33 5.06
N VAL A 30 -18.22 0.51 4.60
CA VAL A 30 -16.88 0.39 5.19
C VAL A 30 -15.83 1.22 4.46
N PHE A 31 -16.13 1.71 3.25
CA PHE A 31 -15.18 2.43 2.43
C PHE A 31 -15.89 3.46 1.55
N ASN A 32 -15.46 4.72 1.65
CA ASN A 32 -15.99 5.79 0.81
C ASN A 32 -15.26 5.82 -0.55
N TYR A 33 -15.99 6.15 -1.61
CA TYR A 33 -15.42 6.41 -2.95
C TYR A 33 -14.77 5.20 -3.65
N SER A 34 -15.25 3.99 -3.36
CA SER A 34 -14.96 2.80 -4.17
C SER A 34 -15.31 3.05 -5.64
N LYS A 35 -14.58 2.43 -6.56
CA LYS A 35 -14.92 2.43 -7.98
C LYS A 35 -15.88 1.27 -8.26
N PRO A 36 -16.86 1.44 -9.17
CA PRO A 36 -17.82 0.38 -9.50
C PRO A 36 -17.15 -0.72 -10.32
N GLU A 37 -17.44 -1.97 -10.01
CA GLU A 37 -16.79 -3.13 -10.65
C GLU A 37 -17.02 -3.16 -12.17
N LYS A 38 -18.21 -2.83 -12.64
CA LYS A 38 -18.55 -2.83 -14.07
C LYS A 38 -17.74 -1.85 -14.91
N LEU A 39 -17.38 -0.69 -14.33
CA LEU A 39 -16.51 0.26 -15.02
C LEU A 39 -15.11 -0.32 -15.19
N LEU A 40 -14.57 -0.92 -14.13
CA LEU A 40 -13.25 -1.54 -14.19
C LEU A 40 -13.24 -2.77 -15.11
N ALA A 41 -14.32 -3.55 -15.15
CA ALA A 41 -14.43 -4.68 -16.06
C ALA A 41 -14.34 -4.23 -17.52
N LEU A 42 -15.07 -3.17 -17.88
CA LEU A 42 -15.01 -2.57 -19.21
C LEU A 42 -13.59 -2.11 -19.56
N LEU A 43 -12.92 -1.41 -18.64
CA LEU A 43 -11.58 -0.89 -18.88
C LEU A 43 -10.55 -2.00 -19.02
N ILE A 44 -10.57 -2.99 -18.11
CA ILE A 44 -9.65 -4.14 -18.12
C ILE A 44 -9.85 -4.97 -19.39
N ASP A 45 -11.09 -5.29 -19.75
CA ASP A 45 -11.42 -6.08 -20.94
C ASP A 45 -10.95 -5.40 -22.24
N SER A 46 -11.00 -4.07 -22.28
CA SER A 46 -10.62 -3.30 -23.47
C SER A 46 -9.12 -3.32 -23.80
N VAL A 47 -8.25 -3.72 -22.85
CA VAL A 47 -6.79 -3.64 -23.01
C VAL A 47 -6.03 -4.89 -22.53
N THR A 48 -6.72 -5.95 -22.08
CA THR A 48 -6.08 -7.17 -21.54
C THR A 48 -6.79 -8.45 -21.95
N GLU A 49 -6.04 -9.54 -22.01
CA GLU A 49 -6.54 -10.90 -22.24
C GLU A 49 -6.50 -11.74 -20.95
N GLU A 50 -7.14 -12.91 -20.96
CA GLU A 50 -7.06 -13.86 -19.84
C GLU A 50 -5.60 -14.24 -19.54
N GLY A 51 -5.22 -14.25 -18.25
CA GLY A 51 -3.84 -14.53 -17.81
C GLY A 51 -2.87 -13.33 -17.78
N ASP A 52 -3.24 -12.20 -18.38
CA ASP A 52 -2.47 -10.95 -18.28
C ASP A 52 -2.39 -10.43 -16.83
N ILE A 53 -1.43 -9.54 -16.57
CA ILE A 53 -1.23 -8.93 -15.25
C ILE A 53 -1.80 -7.52 -15.23
N VAL A 54 -2.69 -7.25 -14.28
CA VAL A 54 -3.21 -5.91 -13.99
C VAL A 54 -2.52 -5.35 -12.75
N LEU A 55 -1.87 -4.18 -12.87
CA LEU A 55 -1.26 -3.47 -11.74
C LEU A 55 -2.15 -2.30 -11.30
N ASP A 56 -2.43 -2.23 -10.01
CA ASP A 56 -3.05 -1.08 -9.36
C ASP A 56 -2.22 -0.69 -8.13
N PHE A 57 -1.50 0.43 -8.23
CA PHE A 57 -0.68 0.94 -7.13
C PHE A 57 -1.39 1.96 -6.23
N CYS A 58 -2.70 2.15 -6.43
CA CYS A 58 -3.59 2.96 -5.59
C CYS A 58 -4.85 2.15 -5.29
N LEU A 59 -4.64 0.93 -4.78
CA LEU A 59 -5.64 -0.13 -4.75
C LEU A 59 -6.93 0.25 -4.02
N GLY A 60 -6.85 1.07 -2.98
CA GLY A 60 -8.00 1.51 -2.19
C GLY A 60 -8.74 0.31 -1.62
N SER A 61 -10.02 0.23 -1.99
CA SER A 61 -10.88 -0.87 -1.55
C SER A 61 -10.59 -2.24 -2.20
N GLY A 62 -9.70 -2.33 -3.19
CA GLY A 62 -9.39 -3.57 -3.88
C GLY A 62 -10.29 -3.89 -5.08
N THR A 63 -10.96 -2.89 -5.66
CA THR A 63 -11.94 -3.14 -6.74
C THR A 63 -11.22 -3.69 -7.98
N THR A 64 -10.08 -3.11 -8.36
CA THR A 64 -9.31 -3.54 -9.54
C THR A 64 -8.87 -5.00 -9.43
N SER A 65 -8.30 -5.39 -8.28
CA SER A 65 -7.93 -6.79 -8.00
C SER A 65 -9.13 -7.72 -8.02
N ALA A 66 -10.26 -7.34 -7.43
CA ALA A 66 -11.47 -8.16 -7.42
C ALA A 66 -11.97 -8.45 -8.84
N VAL A 67 -12.07 -7.41 -9.67
CA VAL A 67 -12.54 -7.52 -11.05
C VAL A 67 -11.55 -8.31 -11.91
N ALA A 68 -10.25 -7.97 -11.85
CA ALA A 68 -9.21 -8.70 -12.58
C ALA A 68 -9.23 -10.19 -12.24
N HIS A 69 -9.38 -10.53 -10.96
CA HIS A 69 -9.45 -11.91 -10.50
C HIS A 69 -10.68 -12.65 -11.03
N LYS A 70 -11.88 -12.04 -10.95
CA LYS A 70 -13.13 -12.62 -11.50
C LYS A 70 -13.05 -12.84 -13.01
N MET A 71 -12.31 -11.96 -13.72
CA MET A 71 -12.03 -12.07 -15.14
C MET A 71 -10.84 -12.99 -15.47
N LYS A 72 -10.30 -13.73 -14.50
CA LYS A 72 -9.16 -14.66 -14.68
C LYS A 72 -7.86 -14.00 -15.16
N ARG A 73 -7.65 -12.73 -14.80
CA ARG A 73 -6.35 -12.06 -14.91
C ARG A 73 -5.56 -12.25 -13.63
N ARG A 74 -4.23 -12.19 -13.74
CA ARG A 74 -3.33 -12.01 -12.61
C ARG A 74 -3.33 -10.54 -12.20
N TRP A 75 -2.97 -10.24 -10.97
CA TRP A 75 -2.97 -8.86 -10.51
C TRP A 75 -1.91 -8.59 -9.45
N ILE A 76 -1.47 -7.35 -9.39
CA ILE A 76 -0.61 -6.80 -8.33
C ILE A 76 -1.33 -5.56 -7.80
N GLY A 77 -1.61 -5.55 -6.51
CA GLY A 77 -2.25 -4.43 -5.82
C GLY A 77 -1.32 -3.84 -4.78
N VAL A 78 -1.16 -2.52 -4.75
CA VAL A 78 -0.38 -1.80 -3.73
C VAL A 78 -1.29 -0.77 -3.07
N GLU A 79 -1.24 -0.74 -1.74
CA GLU A 79 -1.95 0.23 -0.90
C GLU A 79 -1.01 0.63 0.25
N GLN A 80 -1.02 1.92 0.57
CA GLN A 80 -0.20 2.50 1.62
C GLN A 80 -0.98 2.67 2.93
N MET A 81 -2.30 2.79 2.85
CA MET A 81 -3.14 3.11 4.00
C MET A 81 -3.37 1.91 4.92
N ASP A 82 -3.58 2.20 6.21
CA ASP A 82 -3.74 1.24 7.31
C ASP A 82 -5.00 0.37 7.23
N TYR A 83 -5.98 0.74 6.41
CA TYR A 83 -7.24 0.02 6.24
C TYR A 83 -7.13 -1.27 5.39
N ILE A 84 -5.95 -1.60 4.84
CA ILE A 84 -5.79 -2.71 3.89
C ILE A 84 -6.33 -4.05 4.43
N GLU A 85 -6.08 -4.35 5.71
CA GLU A 85 -6.50 -5.58 6.38
C GLU A 85 -8.03 -5.75 6.38
N ASN A 86 -8.74 -4.67 6.70
CA ASN A 86 -10.19 -4.70 6.88
C ASN A 86 -10.96 -4.47 5.58
N ILE A 87 -10.33 -3.92 4.55
CA ILE A 87 -10.98 -3.54 3.30
C ILE A 87 -10.51 -4.40 2.14
N ALA A 88 -9.33 -4.15 1.59
CA ALA A 88 -8.88 -4.82 0.36
C ALA A 88 -8.63 -6.32 0.57
N LYS A 89 -7.94 -6.69 1.67
CA LYS A 89 -7.68 -8.10 2.00
C LYS A 89 -8.97 -8.84 2.33
N ALA A 90 -9.87 -8.22 3.09
CA ALA A 90 -11.18 -8.78 3.39
C ALA A 90 -12.06 -8.96 2.14
N ARG A 91 -12.05 -7.98 1.22
CA ARG A 91 -12.70 -8.10 -0.10
C ARG A 91 -12.12 -9.27 -0.88
N MET A 92 -10.80 -9.35 -1.04
CA MET A 92 -10.17 -10.43 -1.81
C MET A 92 -10.44 -11.80 -1.21
N SER A 93 -10.51 -11.91 0.12
CA SER A 93 -10.90 -13.15 0.80
C SER A 93 -12.33 -13.58 0.43
N LYS A 94 -13.28 -12.63 0.36
CA LYS A 94 -14.66 -12.90 -0.09
C LYS A 94 -14.74 -13.25 -1.58
N VAL A 95 -13.93 -12.59 -2.42
CA VAL A 95 -13.81 -12.89 -3.85
C VAL A 95 -13.33 -14.32 -4.06
N ILE A 96 -12.25 -14.74 -3.38
CA ILE A 96 -11.77 -16.13 -3.41
C ILE A 96 -12.83 -17.11 -2.91
N ALA A 97 -13.60 -16.73 -1.88
CA ALA A 97 -14.69 -17.55 -1.36
C ALA A 97 -15.92 -17.63 -2.31
N GLY A 98 -15.90 -16.93 -3.46
CA GLY A 98 -16.95 -17.02 -4.47
C GLY A 98 -18.16 -16.11 -4.22
N GLU A 99 -17.95 -14.96 -3.59
CA GLU A 99 -19.01 -13.95 -3.43
C GLU A 99 -19.63 -13.53 -4.78
N GLN A 100 -20.92 -13.18 -4.76
CA GLN A 100 -21.76 -13.02 -5.95
C GLN A 100 -22.16 -11.56 -6.27
N GLY A 101 -21.45 -10.59 -5.71
CA GLY A 101 -21.61 -9.16 -5.95
C GLY A 101 -20.88 -8.65 -7.19
N GLY A 102 -21.15 -7.38 -7.53
CA GLY A 102 -20.53 -6.70 -8.67
C GLY A 102 -20.65 -7.50 -9.98
N VAL A 103 -19.51 -7.79 -10.62
CA VAL A 103 -19.46 -8.50 -11.92
C VAL A 103 -19.38 -10.02 -11.80
N SER A 104 -19.50 -10.61 -10.60
CA SER A 104 -19.34 -12.06 -10.41
C SER A 104 -20.26 -12.88 -11.32
N LYS A 105 -21.53 -12.48 -11.46
CA LYS A 105 -22.50 -13.18 -12.32
C LYS A 105 -22.22 -12.98 -13.80
N ASP A 106 -21.69 -11.82 -14.18
CA ASP A 106 -21.39 -11.48 -15.57
C ASP A 106 -20.27 -12.40 -16.13
N PHE A 107 -19.37 -12.86 -15.26
CA PHE A 107 -18.24 -13.73 -15.60
C PHE A 107 -18.35 -15.18 -15.06
N ASP A 108 -19.53 -15.60 -14.60
CA ASP A 108 -19.77 -16.92 -13.98
C ASP A 108 -18.74 -17.28 -12.89
N TRP A 109 -18.43 -16.30 -12.03
CA TRP A 109 -17.46 -16.47 -10.97
C TRP A 109 -18.01 -17.36 -9.84
N GLN A 110 -17.32 -18.45 -9.55
CA GLN A 110 -17.70 -19.43 -8.51
C GLN A 110 -16.72 -19.45 -7.31
N GLY A 111 -15.72 -18.56 -7.31
CA GLY A 111 -14.62 -18.58 -6.34
C GLY A 111 -13.43 -19.42 -6.79
N GLY A 112 -12.40 -19.45 -5.95
CA GLY A 112 -11.12 -20.10 -6.21
C GLY A 112 -9.95 -19.12 -6.30
N GLY A 113 -8.80 -19.63 -6.72
CA GLY A 113 -7.55 -18.87 -6.75
C GLY A 113 -6.95 -18.63 -5.37
N SER A 114 -5.91 -17.80 -5.33
CA SER A 114 -5.25 -17.37 -4.10
C SER A 114 -4.59 -16.01 -4.36
N PHE A 115 -4.22 -15.32 -3.29
CA PHE A 115 -3.30 -14.19 -3.33
C PHE A 115 -2.28 -14.33 -2.21
N VAL A 116 -1.13 -13.69 -2.39
CA VAL A 116 -0.11 -13.53 -1.36
C VAL A 116 -0.15 -12.09 -0.90
N TYR A 117 -0.11 -11.87 0.41
CA TYR A 117 -0.01 -10.55 1.02
C TYR A 117 1.39 -10.40 1.61
N LEU A 118 2.03 -9.28 1.30
CA LEU A 118 3.37 -8.93 1.75
C LEU A 118 3.36 -7.47 2.23
N GLU A 119 4.17 -7.18 3.24
CA GLU A 119 4.43 -5.83 3.72
C GLU A 119 5.90 -5.49 3.51
N LEU A 120 6.17 -4.21 3.23
CA LEU A 120 7.54 -3.72 3.19
C LEU A 120 8.10 -3.69 4.62
N LYS A 121 9.25 -4.32 4.84
CA LYS A 121 9.93 -4.24 6.13
C LYS A 121 10.38 -2.80 6.36
N LYS A 122 9.85 -2.20 7.43
CA LYS A 122 10.17 -0.81 7.79
C LYS A 122 11.66 -0.65 8.06
N TYR A 123 12.17 0.52 7.71
CA TYR A 123 13.49 0.97 8.12
C TYR A 123 13.45 2.41 8.63
N ASN A 124 13.69 3.44 7.81
CA ASN A 124 13.53 4.82 8.27
C ASN A 124 12.08 5.11 8.73
N GLN A 125 11.10 4.34 8.25
CA GLN A 125 9.73 4.44 8.74
C GLN A 125 9.61 4.14 10.26
N GLU A 126 10.45 3.28 10.84
CA GLU A 126 10.45 3.05 12.29
C GLU A 126 10.81 4.33 13.07
N TYR A 127 11.75 5.11 12.54
CA TYR A 127 12.11 6.41 13.12
C TYR A 127 11.02 7.45 12.92
N ILE A 128 10.38 7.50 11.75
CA ILE A 128 9.24 8.40 11.51
C ILE A 128 8.13 8.12 12.52
N ASP A 129 7.74 6.86 12.69
CA ASP A 129 6.69 6.47 13.63
C ASP A 129 7.06 6.89 15.06
N ALA A 130 8.29 6.56 15.50
CA ALA A 130 8.78 6.93 16.84
C ALA A 130 8.86 8.45 17.06
N ILE A 131 9.27 9.22 16.06
CA ILE A 131 9.29 10.69 16.12
C ILE A 131 7.87 11.23 16.28
N MET A 132 6.90 10.71 15.53
CA MET A 132 5.50 11.17 15.59
C MET A 132 4.84 10.80 16.92
N GLU A 133 5.18 9.65 17.49
CA GLU A 133 4.68 9.18 18.79
C GLU A 133 5.35 9.86 20.00
N ALA A 134 6.54 10.43 19.83
CA ALA A 134 7.27 11.08 20.93
C ALA A 134 6.44 12.17 21.60
N THR A 135 6.46 12.18 22.94
CA THR A 135 5.68 13.09 23.77
C THR A 135 6.55 14.15 24.44
N SER A 136 7.87 14.02 24.37
CA SER A 136 8.81 14.95 25.00
C SER A 136 10.02 15.26 24.12
N ILE A 137 10.63 16.42 24.38
CA ILE A 137 11.87 16.84 23.72
C ILE A 137 13.01 15.85 23.99
N LYS A 138 13.07 15.30 25.21
CA LYS A 138 14.11 14.35 25.60
C LYS A 138 14.04 13.07 24.75
N GLU A 139 12.83 12.55 24.52
CA GLU A 139 12.64 11.39 23.64
C GLU A 139 13.13 11.66 22.22
N LEU A 140 12.86 12.85 21.67
CA LEU A 140 13.38 13.26 20.36
C LEU A 140 14.91 13.37 20.33
N GLU A 141 15.53 13.85 21.41
CA GLU A 141 16.98 13.93 21.53
C GLU A 141 17.61 12.53 21.59
N ASP A 142 17.02 11.63 22.38
CA ASP A 142 17.46 10.23 22.47
C ASP A 142 17.29 9.50 21.11
N LEU A 143 16.18 9.73 20.40
CA LEU A 143 15.94 9.21 19.05
C LEU A 143 16.98 9.74 18.05
N TYR A 144 17.26 11.04 18.06
CA TYR A 144 18.28 11.63 17.19
C TYR A 144 19.66 11.02 17.43
N VAL A 145 20.03 10.74 18.69
CA VAL A 145 21.30 10.08 19.01
C VAL A 145 21.41 8.71 18.33
N ASP A 146 20.33 7.92 18.31
CA ASP A 146 20.29 6.63 17.62
C ASP A 146 20.31 6.78 16.09
N MET A 147 19.48 7.68 15.54
CA MET A 147 19.40 7.96 14.10
C MET A 147 20.76 8.32 13.50
N ARG A 148 21.59 9.06 14.23
CA ARG A 148 22.95 9.42 13.76
C ARG A 148 23.83 8.22 13.44
N ASN A 149 23.62 7.10 14.12
CA ASN A 149 24.44 5.90 13.95
C ASN A 149 23.76 4.86 13.06
N ASN A 150 22.43 4.82 13.07
CA ASN A 150 21.67 3.68 12.56
C ASN A 150 20.65 4.02 11.46
N ALA A 151 20.30 5.29 11.24
CA ALA A 151 19.38 5.71 10.18
C ALA A 151 20.10 6.16 8.90
N PHE A 152 19.41 6.10 7.75
CA PHE A 152 19.89 6.74 6.52
C PHE A 152 19.36 8.16 6.45
N LEU A 153 20.28 9.11 6.56
CA LEU A 153 19.98 10.52 6.43
C LEU A 153 20.20 10.97 4.98
N LYS A 154 19.48 12.00 4.56
CA LYS A 154 19.63 12.60 3.22
C LYS A 154 21.09 12.94 2.93
N PHE A 155 21.55 12.71 1.71
CA PHE A 155 22.98 12.86 1.38
C PHE A 155 23.49 14.30 1.58
N TRP A 156 22.61 15.30 1.43
CA TRP A 156 22.94 16.72 1.61
C TRP A 156 22.78 17.20 3.06
N PHE A 157 22.40 16.31 3.98
CA PHE A 157 22.26 16.66 5.38
C PHE A 157 23.63 16.83 6.05
N ASP A 158 23.95 18.06 6.45
CA ASP A 158 25.13 18.35 7.25
C ASP A 158 24.79 18.25 8.75
N ARG A 159 25.30 17.20 9.38
CA ARG A 159 25.13 16.93 10.82
C ARG A 159 25.71 18.05 11.69
N ALA A 160 26.88 18.56 11.33
CA ALA A 160 27.59 19.55 12.14
C ALA A 160 26.92 20.93 12.06
N GLU A 161 26.30 21.25 10.93
CA GLU A 161 25.47 22.44 10.77
C GLU A 161 24.16 22.31 11.55
N PHE A 162 23.45 21.19 11.38
CA PHE A 162 22.19 20.92 12.07
C PHE A 162 22.33 20.96 13.59
N GLU A 163 23.39 20.34 14.13
CA GLU A 163 23.66 20.37 15.57
C GLU A 163 24.05 21.75 16.10
N LYS A 164 24.36 22.72 15.23
CA LYS A 164 24.62 24.11 15.64
C LYS A 164 23.42 25.02 15.45
N ASP A 165 22.39 24.58 14.73
CA ASP A 165 21.23 25.40 14.42
C ASP A 165 20.41 25.74 15.68
N GLU A 166 20.51 26.98 16.12
CA GLU A 166 19.71 27.51 17.22
C GLU A 166 18.23 27.57 16.89
N ASN A 167 17.87 27.68 15.60
CA ASN A 167 16.46 27.68 15.18
C ASN A 167 15.83 26.33 15.49
N PHE A 168 16.49 25.21 15.16
CA PHE A 168 16.02 23.87 15.55
C PHE A 168 15.84 23.74 17.07
N ARG A 169 16.82 24.21 17.86
CA ARG A 169 16.75 24.15 19.33
C ARG A 169 15.62 24.99 19.93
N SER A 170 15.25 26.09 19.28
CA SER A 170 14.16 26.96 19.73
C SER A 170 12.75 26.46 19.36
N ARG A 171 12.64 25.46 18.47
CA ARG A 171 11.34 24.91 18.06
C ARG A 171 10.64 24.18 19.20
N ASP A 172 9.32 24.24 19.17
CA ASP A 172 8.44 23.42 19.98
C ASP A 172 8.51 21.94 19.56
N LEU A 173 7.77 21.09 20.28
CA LEU A 173 7.81 19.64 20.06
C LEU A 173 7.48 19.27 18.61
N ASP A 174 6.40 19.82 18.06
CA ASP A 174 5.94 19.51 16.71
C ASP A 174 6.93 20.03 15.65
N GLY A 175 7.48 21.24 15.84
CA GLY A 175 8.52 21.77 14.96
C GLY A 175 9.81 20.94 14.97
N ARG A 176 10.16 20.33 16.11
CA ARG A 176 11.29 19.39 16.21
C ARG A 176 10.97 18.04 15.58
N LYS A 177 9.75 17.52 15.73
CA LYS A 177 9.30 16.30 15.05
C LYS A 177 9.44 16.43 13.54
N GLN A 178 8.91 17.51 12.97
CA GLN A 178 9.01 17.77 11.53
C GLN A 178 10.48 17.84 11.07
N ALA A 179 11.32 18.58 11.79
CA ALA A 179 12.73 18.71 11.44
C ALA A 179 13.50 17.38 11.49
N LEU A 180 13.20 16.50 12.46
CA LEU A 180 13.83 15.18 12.54
C LEU A 180 13.30 14.21 11.48
N ALA A 181 12.02 14.30 11.13
CA ALA A 181 11.46 13.53 10.03
C ALA A 181 12.06 13.97 8.68
N ASP A 182 12.25 15.28 8.48
CA ASP A 182 12.71 15.86 7.22
C ASP A 182 14.14 15.46 6.85
N ILE A 183 14.99 15.06 7.80
CA ILE A 183 16.39 14.69 7.55
C ILE A 183 16.56 13.22 7.15
N LEU A 184 15.53 12.39 7.33
CA LEU A 184 15.54 10.99 6.90
C LEU A 184 15.38 10.91 5.38
N ASP A 185 16.10 9.97 4.75
CA ASP A 185 15.97 9.72 3.31
C ASP A 185 14.67 8.95 3.04
N GLU A 186 13.77 9.53 2.23
CA GLU A 186 12.49 8.91 1.88
C GLU A 186 12.65 7.63 1.05
N ASN A 187 13.78 7.46 0.35
CA ASN A 187 14.07 6.24 -0.42
C ASN A 187 14.52 5.07 0.47
N GLN A 188 14.72 5.31 1.77
CA GLN A 188 15.13 4.31 2.76
C GLN A 188 14.07 4.11 3.85
N LEU A 189 12.80 4.47 3.57
CA LEU A 189 11.68 4.19 4.48
C LEU A 189 11.47 2.70 4.75
N TYR A 190 11.82 1.86 3.78
CA TYR A 190 11.82 0.40 3.89
C TYR A 190 13.22 -0.16 3.67
N LEU A 191 13.45 -1.37 4.18
CA LEU A 191 14.71 -2.06 4.03
C LEU A 191 14.87 -2.60 2.61
N ASN A 192 15.93 -2.19 1.92
CA ASN A 192 16.26 -2.70 0.60
C ASN A 192 16.76 -4.15 0.66
N TYR A 193 16.45 -4.93 -0.39
CA TYR A 193 16.88 -6.32 -0.49
C TYR A 193 18.40 -6.47 -0.35
N ALA A 194 19.17 -5.58 -0.98
CA ALA A 194 20.63 -5.57 -0.91
C ALA A 194 21.19 -5.43 0.52
N ASP A 195 20.44 -4.80 1.42
CA ASP A 195 20.83 -4.54 2.81
C ASP A 195 20.24 -5.56 3.79
N MET A 196 19.46 -6.53 3.31
CA MET A 196 18.75 -7.52 4.13
C MET A 196 19.68 -8.36 5.04
N ASN A 197 20.93 -8.54 4.64
CA ASN A 197 21.93 -9.30 5.39
C ASN A 197 22.82 -8.44 6.29
N ASP A 198 22.62 -7.13 6.34
CA ASP A 198 23.35 -6.27 7.24
C ASP A 198 22.95 -6.51 8.70
N THR A 199 23.95 -6.71 9.55
CA THR A 199 23.78 -6.93 11.00
C THR A 199 23.11 -5.79 11.76
N ARG A 200 23.05 -4.59 11.16
CA ARG A 200 22.33 -3.42 11.70
C ARG A 200 20.81 -3.62 11.70
N HIS A 201 20.29 -4.51 10.86
CA HIS A 201 18.85 -4.74 10.72
C HIS A 201 18.43 -6.09 11.32
N LYS A 202 17.28 -6.09 12.00
CA LYS A 202 16.68 -7.30 12.56
C LYS A 202 15.75 -7.94 11.53
N VAL A 203 16.32 -8.72 10.63
CA VAL A 203 15.58 -9.55 9.67
C VAL A 203 15.64 -11.01 10.12
N SER A 204 14.49 -11.61 10.38
CA SER A 204 14.35 -13.02 10.74
C SER A 204 14.71 -13.95 9.59
N ALA A 205 15.04 -15.20 9.89
CA ALA A 205 15.36 -16.20 8.87
C ALA A 205 14.18 -16.46 7.91
N ASP A 206 12.96 -16.44 8.42
CA ASP A 206 11.75 -16.64 7.61
C ASP A 206 11.50 -15.46 6.66
N GLU A 207 11.71 -14.22 7.11
CA GLU A 207 11.62 -13.02 6.25
C GLU A 207 12.66 -13.07 5.13
N LYS A 208 13.89 -13.50 5.43
CA LYS A 208 14.95 -13.66 4.42
C LYS A 208 14.57 -14.71 3.39
N ALA A 209 14.21 -15.91 3.84
CA ALA A 209 13.82 -17.00 2.96
C ALA A 209 12.62 -16.65 2.07
N LEU A 210 11.62 -15.93 2.62
CA LEU A 210 10.48 -15.45 1.83
C LEU A 210 10.91 -14.44 0.77
N THR A 211 11.80 -13.52 1.12
CA THR A 211 12.28 -12.46 0.22
C THR A 211 13.19 -13.03 -0.88
N ASP A 212 14.10 -13.93 -0.54
CA ASP A 212 14.97 -14.63 -1.50
C ASP A 212 14.14 -15.42 -2.52
N LYS A 213 13.09 -16.11 -2.03
CA LYS A 213 12.13 -16.80 -2.90
C LYS A 213 11.37 -15.84 -3.81
N PHE A 214 11.03 -14.64 -3.33
CA PHE A 214 10.35 -13.62 -4.16
C PHE A 214 11.24 -13.12 -5.31
N TYR A 215 12.54 -12.92 -5.06
CA TYR A 215 13.50 -12.48 -6.07
C TYR A 215 14.08 -13.62 -6.93
N GLY A 216 13.82 -14.87 -6.57
CA GLY A 216 14.22 -16.05 -7.35
C GLY A 216 15.70 -16.44 -7.20
N GLU A 217 16.34 -16.13 -6.06
CA GLU A 217 17.75 -16.51 -5.83
C GLU A 217 17.94 -18.04 -5.73
N ASP A 218 16.92 -18.79 -5.33
CA ASP A 218 16.96 -20.26 -5.22
C ASP A 218 16.54 -21.03 -6.49
N GLU A 219 16.21 -20.34 -7.59
CA GLU A 219 15.70 -20.94 -8.83
C GLU A 219 16.70 -20.95 -10.01
N ASN A 220 17.99 -20.63 -9.76
CA ASN A 220 19.07 -20.64 -10.77
C ASN A 220 20.17 -21.69 -10.49
#